data_AF-A0A834GYH5-F1
#
_entry.id   AF-A0A834GYH5-F1
#
_cell.length_a   1.000
_cell.length_b   1.000
_cell.length_c   1.000
_cell.angle_alpha   90.00
_cell.angle_beta   90.00
_cell.angle_gamma   90.00
#
_symmetry.space_group_name_H-M   'P 1'
#
loop_
_entity.id
_entity.type
_entity.pdbx_description
1 polymer ?
#
loop_
_entity_poly.entity_id
_entity_poly.type
_entity_poly.pdbx_seq_one_letter_code
_entity_poly.pdbx_strand_id
1 'polypeptide(L)'
;MATSSFLGNKYWVLRHGKSIPNEMGLIVSSMENGTLEEYSLAPEGVNQAQLAGELFQKVDSNKGMSYGNKEVVEDLHERFFGPSLELSSHDMVCNAFKELKYSVIWALDEKNPFVKPEGGESVSDVVSRLTKALITIESAFQGCTILVVSHGDPLQILQTILHAAKEHDGPSCDLASRIEAVKVPSVLSQHRKYALLTGELRAVI
;
A
#
# COMPACT_ATOMS: atom_id res chain seq x y z
N MET A 1 -14.07 15.38 26.39
CA MET A 1 -12.61 15.41 26.25
C MET A 1 -12.29 14.89 24.86
N ALA A 2 -11.62 15.69 24.02
CA ALA A 2 -11.23 15.22 22.69
C ALA A 2 -10.21 14.10 22.88
N THR A 3 -10.54 12.88 22.48
CA THR A 3 -9.57 11.80 22.33
C THR A 3 -8.49 12.31 21.39
N SER A 4 -7.25 12.47 21.85
CA SER A 4 -6.14 12.82 20.96
C SER A 4 -6.07 11.75 19.88
N SER A 5 -6.29 12.15 18.63
CA SER A 5 -6.17 11.24 17.49
C SER A 5 -4.73 10.74 17.41
N PHE A 6 -4.54 9.44 17.15
CA PHE A 6 -3.22 8.81 16.97
C PHE A 6 -2.43 9.46 15.84
N LEU A 7 -3.13 9.89 14.76
CA LEU A 7 -2.56 10.69 13.67
C LEU A 7 -3.16 12.10 13.67
N GLY A 8 -2.37 13.07 13.22
CA GLY A 8 -2.79 14.46 13.03
C GLY A 8 -3.67 14.66 11.79
N ASN A 9 -3.63 13.73 10.83
CA ASN A 9 -4.42 13.74 9.60
C ASN A 9 -5.37 12.54 9.51
N LYS A 10 -6.36 12.63 8.62
CA LYS A 10 -7.26 11.52 8.27
C LYS A 10 -6.77 10.86 7.00
N TYR A 11 -6.63 9.54 7.02
CA TYR A 11 -6.05 8.81 5.90
C TYR A 11 -7.10 8.02 5.13
N TRP A 12 -7.05 8.20 3.81
CA TRP A 12 -7.70 7.36 2.82
C TRP A 12 -6.64 6.71 1.95
N VAL A 13 -6.90 5.50 1.49
CA VAL A 13 -6.06 4.78 0.55
C VAL A 13 -6.84 4.49 -0.72
N LEU A 14 -6.15 4.56 -1.85
CA LEU A 14 -6.66 4.19 -3.16
C LEU A 14 -5.64 3.29 -3.85
N ARG A 15 -6.01 2.02 -4.07
CA ARG A 15 -5.22 1.17 -4.97
C ARG A 15 -5.39 1.68 -6.39
N HIS A 16 -4.30 1.79 -7.15
CA HIS A 16 -4.36 2.18 -8.55
C HIS A 16 -5.40 1.33 -9.33
N GLY A 17 -5.95 1.93 -10.38
CA GLY A 17 -6.86 1.22 -11.29
C GLY A 17 -6.15 0.07 -12.00
N LYS A 18 -6.92 -0.82 -12.61
CA LYS A 18 -6.41 -1.96 -13.38
C LYS A 18 -5.38 -1.50 -14.43
N SER A 19 -4.18 -2.05 -14.39
CA SER A 19 -3.13 -1.78 -15.39
C SER A 19 -3.15 -2.76 -16.55
N ILE A 20 -2.47 -2.44 -17.64
CA ILE A 20 -2.25 -3.36 -18.76
C ILE A 20 -1.59 -4.68 -18.28
N PRO A 21 -0.55 -4.66 -17.43
CA PRO A 21 -0.03 -5.87 -16.79
C PRO A 21 -1.05 -6.65 -15.99
N ASN A 22 -1.98 -5.99 -15.29
CA ASN A 22 -3.05 -6.69 -14.57
C ASN A 22 -3.98 -7.44 -15.54
N GLU A 23 -4.27 -6.88 -16.72
CA GLU A 23 -5.04 -7.56 -17.76
C GLU A 23 -4.32 -8.76 -18.36
N MET A 24 -3.00 -8.65 -18.50
CA MET A 24 -2.14 -9.71 -19.02
C MET A 24 -1.77 -10.76 -17.96
N GLY A 25 -2.16 -10.56 -16.69
CA GLY A 25 -1.74 -11.40 -15.58
C GLY A 25 -0.23 -11.39 -15.37
N LEU A 26 0.44 -10.26 -15.60
CA LEU A 26 1.88 -10.07 -15.42
C LEU A 26 2.20 -9.35 -14.10
N ILE A 27 3.30 -9.74 -13.49
CA ILE A 27 3.88 -9.07 -12.32
C ILE A 27 4.78 -7.93 -12.82
N VAL A 28 4.47 -6.71 -12.42
CA VAL A 28 5.34 -5.53 -12.59
C VAL A 28 5.53 -4.92 -11.21
N SER A 29 6.75 -5.00 -10.71
CA SER A 29 7.11 -4.60 -9.34
C SER A 29 8.37 -3.75 -9.25
N SER A 30 9.18 -3.73 -10.32
CA SER A 30 10.34 -2.85 -10.41
C SER A 30 9.92 -1.41 -10.73
N MET A 31 10.67 -0.43 -10.22
CA MET A 31 10.47 0.98 -10.58
C MET A 31 10.81 1.27 -12.05
N GLU A 32 11.82 0.57 -12.60
CA GLU A 32 12.20 0.70 -14.01
C GLU A 32 11.01 0.39 -14.93
N ASN A 33 10.39 -0.78 -14.76
CA ASN A 33 9.21 -1.13 -15.54
C ASN A 33 7.97 -0.32 -15.13
N GLY A 34 7.78 -0.02 -13.84
CA GLY A 34 6.60 0.70 -13.34
C GLY A 34 6.38 2.10 -13.92
N THR A 35 7.37 2.65 -14.63
CA THR A 35 7.30 3.95 -15.32
C THR A 35 7.08 3.87 -16.83
N LEU A 36 7.10 2.66 -17.40
CA LEU A 36 6.94 2.45 -18.84
C LEU A 36 5.49 2.61 -19.29
N GLU A 37 5.30 3.23 -20.47
CA GLU A 37 3.98 3.54 -21.00
C GLU A 37 3.18 2.28 -21.33
N GLU A 38 3.85 1.21 -21.78
CA GLU A 38 3.21 -0.10 -22.03
C GLU A 38 2.63 -0.75 -20.76
N TYR A 39 3.05 -0.30 -19.57
CA TYR A 39 2.58 -0.79 -18.27
C TYR A 39 1.65 0.17 -17.53
N SER A 40 1.17 1.20 -18.23
CA SER A 40 0.20 2.16 -17.72
C SER A 40 -1.19 1.54 -17.43
N LEU A 41 -2.13 2.39 -16.99
CA LEU A 41 -3.50 1.97 -16.73
C LEU A 41 -4.18 1.47 -18.01
N ALA A 42 -4.90 0.36 -17.89
CA ALA A 42 -5.85 -0.05 -18.92
C ALA A 42 -7.03 0.95 -18.97
N PRO A 43 -7.81 1.00 -20.07
CA PRO A 43 -8.97 1.89 -20.15
C PRO A 43 -9.96 1.72 -18.98
N GLU A 44 -10.18 0.49 -18.52
CA GLU A 44 -10.97 0.21 -17.32
C GLU A 44 -10.37 0.84 -16.06
N GLY A 45 -9.04 0.77 -15.89
CA GLY A 45 -8.33 1.36 -14.76
C GLY A 45 -8.39 2.89 -14.74
N VAL A 46 -8.39 3.54 -15.91
CA VAL A 46 -8.60 4.99 -16.01
C VAL A 46 -9.99 5.37 -15.49
N ASN A 47 -11.02 4.64 -15.90
CA ASN A 47 -12.39 4.86 -15.41
C ASN A 47 -12.49 4.61 -13.90
N GLN A 48 -11.85 3.56 -13.38
CA GLN A 48 -11.79 3.28 -11.94
C GLN A 48 -11.15 4.46 -11.17
N ALA A 49 -10.04 5.01 -11.67
CA ALA A 49 -9.37 6.15 -11.04
C ALA A 49 -10.24 7.42 -11.04
N GLN A 50 -10.96 7.68 -12.15
CA GLN A 50 -11.90 8.80 -12.23
C GLN A 50 -13.03 8.66 -11.21
N LEU A 51 -13.69 7.50 -11.16
CA LEU A 51 -14.78 7.22 -10.23
C LEU A 51 -14.31 7.32 -8.77
N ALA A 52 -13.12 6.80 -8.45
CA ALA A 52 -12.55 6.94 -7.11
C ALA A 52 -12.30 8.41 -6.75
N GLY A 53 -11.83 9.23 -7.69
CA GLY A 53 -11.68 10.68 -7.52
C GLY A 53 -13.01 11.37 -7.24
N GLU A 54 -14.06 11.06 -7.99
CA GLU A 54 -15.41 11.60 -7.76
C GLU A 54 -16.00 11.18 -6.41
N LEU A 55 -15.78 9.92 -6.00
CA LEU A 55 -16.21 9.42 -4.70
C LEU A 55 -15.49 10.14 -3.57
N PHE A 56 -14.17 10.29 -3.67
CA PHE A 56 -13.39 11.00 -2.68
C PHE A 56 -13.83 12.47 -2.56
N GLN A 57 -14.17 13.12 -3.69
CA GLN A 57 -14.71 14.48 -3.67
C GLN A 57 -16.01 14.60 -2.88
N LYS A 58 -16.89 13.59 -2.97
CA LYS A 58 -18.18 13.57 -2.24
C LYS A 58 -18.00 13.37 -0.74
N VAL A 59 -17.03 12.55 -0.34
CA VAL A 59 -16.67 12.35 1.08
C VAL A 59 -16.28 13.67 1.73
N ASP A 60 -15.63 14.56 0.98
CA ASP A 60 -15.04 15.80 1.49
C ASP A 60 -15.89 17.06 1.22
N SER A 61 -16.98 16.95 0.45
CA SER A 61 -17.88 18.06 0.06
C SER A 61 -18.57 18.77 1.24
N ASN A 62 -18.44 18.27 2.48
CA ASN A 62 -18.88 18.95 3.69
C ASN A 62 -17.87 19.97 4.25
N LYS A 63 -16.69 20.16 3.64
CA LYS A 63 -15.62 21.01 4.19
C LYS A 63 -14.80 21.83 3.18
N GLY A 64 -15.39 22.34 2.09
CA GLY A 64 -14.83 23.47 1.32
C GLY A 64 -13.31 23.47 1.08
N MET A 65 -12.71 22.31 0.79
CA MET A 65 -11.26 22.15 0.74
C MET A 65 -10.74 22.33 -0.69
N SER A 66 -9.62 23.03 -0.83
CA SER A 66 -8.86 23.13 -2.09
C SER A 66 -8.03 21.85 -2.26
N TYR A 67 -8.20 21.14 -3.38
CA TYR A 67 -7.29 20.05 -3.80
C TYR A 67 -5.95 20.67 -4.21
N GLY A 68 -5.15 21.09 -3.22
CA GLY A 68 -4.05 22.02 -3.44
C GLY A 68 -2.69 21.38 -3.71
N ASN A 69 -2.38 20.23 -3.09
CA ASN A 69 -1.02 19.71 -3.07
C ASN A 69 -1.00 18.25 -3.54
N LYS A 70 -0.39 18.01 -4.69
CA LYS A 70 -0.05 16.66 -5.18
C LYS A 70 1.44 16.44 -4.93
N GLU A 71 1.73 15.61 -3.95
CA GLU A 71 3.10 15.21 -3.63
C GLU A 71 3.38 13.80 -4.17
N VAL A 72 4.54 13.61 -4.78
CA VAL A 72 5.05 12.29 -5.13
C VAL A 72 6.01 11.85 -4.05
N VAL A 73 5.65 10.79 -3.32
CA VAL A 73 6.49 10.22 -2.26
C VAL A 73 7.05 8.90 -2.77
N GLU A 74 8.34 8.87 -3.09
CA GLU A 74 9.02 7.71 -3.68
C GLU A 74 8.83 6.44 -2.83
N ASP A 75 8.83 6.57 -1.51
CA ASP A 75 8.63 5.47 -0.55
C ASP A 75 7.26 4.77 -0.63
N LEU A 76 6.32 5.25 -1.46
CA LEU A 76 5.00 4.65 -1.70
C LEU A 76 4.92 3.76 -2.96
N HIS A 77 6.04 3.46 -3.63
CA HIS A 77 6.06 2.56 -4.79
C HIS A 77 5.66 1.10 -4.45
N GLU A 78 5.35 0.29 -5.47
CA GLU A 78 5.05 -1.15 -5.34
C GLU A 78 6.17 -1.88 -4.57
N ARG A 79 5.83 -2.95 -3.86
CA ARG A 79 6.84 -3.82 -3.26
C ARG A 79 7.61 -4.54 -4.36
N PHE A 80 8.93 -4.42 -4.37
CA PHE A 80 9.75 -5.16 -5.32
C PHE A 80 9.86 -6.63 -4.91
N PHE A 81 9.33 -7.55 -5.72
CA PHE A 81 9.31 -8.99 -5.39
C PHE A 81 10.58 -9.74 -5.82
N GLY A 82 11.50 -9.05 -6.50
CA GLY A 82 12.76 -9.60 -6.99
C GLY A 82 12.74 -9.91 -8.49
N PRO A 83 13.92 -9.97 -9.13
CA PRO A 83 14.05 -10.06 -10.58
C PRO A 83 13.48 -11.35 -11.18
N SER A 84 13.41 -12.44 -10.42
CA SER A 84 12.87 -13.73 -10.89
C SER A 84 11.34 -13.73 -11.07
N LEU A 85 10.66 -12.76 -10.45
CA LEU A 85 9.22 -12.60 -10.52
C LEU A 85 8.78 -11.49 -11.48
N GLU A 86 9.68 -10.54 -11.78
CA GLU A 86 9.42 -9.43 -12.67
C GLU A 86 9.06 -9.88 -14.11
N LEU A 87 8.04 -9.26 -14.70
CA LEU A 87 7.45 -9.59 -16.02
C LEU A 87 6.99 -11.03 -16.18
N SER A 88 6.88 -11.77 -15.07
CA SER A 88 6.42 -13.13 -15.12
C SER A 88 4.91 -13.21 -14.88
N SER A 89 4.27 -14.22 -15.46
CA SER A 89 2.84 -14.37 -15.28
C SER A 89 2.52 -14.80 -13.84
N HIS A 90 1.60 -14.06 -13.21
CA HIS A 90 0.92 -14.45 -11.99
C HIS A 90 0.04 -15.70 -12.22
N ASP A 91 -0.56 -15.82 -13.41
CA ASP A 91 -1.64 -16.77 -13.72
C ASP A 91 -1.23 -17.99 -14.56
N MET A 92 0.05 -18.11 -14.94
CA MET A 92 0.46 -19.25 -15.76
C MET A 92 0.38 -20.59 -14.99
N VAL A 93 -0.64 -21.36 -15.34
CA VAL A 93 -0.69 -22.82 -15.19
C VAL A 93 0.30 -23.43 -16.18
N CYS A 94 1.56 -23.54 -15.78
CA CYS A 94 2.52 -24.40 -16.47
C CYS A 94 2.32 -25.84 -15.97
N ASN A 95 2.23 -26.78 -16.91
CA ASN A 95 1.98 -28.20 -16.65
C ASN A 95 2.82 -28.77 -15.48
N ALA A 96 2.14 -29.55 -14.63
CA ALA A 96 2.64 -30.49 -13.60
C ALA A 96 3.10 -29.99 -12.22
N PHE A 97 3.45 -28.73 -11.97
CA PHE A 97 3.72 -28.23 -10.60
C PHE A 97 3.16 -26.82 -10.42
N LYS A 98 2.00 -26.76 -9.77
CA LYS A 98 1.10 -25.60 -9.70
C LYS A 98 1.31 -24.84 -8.40
N GLU A 99 2.23 -23.88 -8.38
CA GLU A 99 2.26 -22.85 -7.35
C GLU A 99 2.16 -21.50 -8.03
N LEU A 100 1.07 -20.77 -7.78
CA LEU A 100 0.90 -19.40 -8.24
C LEU A 100 2.08 -18.59 -7.68
N LYS A 101 2.83 -17.86 -8.51
CA LYS A 101 4.09 -17.24 -8.04
C LYS A 101 3.91 -16.35 -6.80
N TYR A 102 2.76 -15.69 -6.72
CA TYR A 102 2.34 -14.94 -5.54
C TYR A 102 2.05 -15.82 -4.30
N SER A 103 1.50 -17.04 -4.44
CA SER A 103 1.25 -17.93 -3.29
C SER A 103 2.53 -18.28 -2.54
N VAL A 104 3.66 -18.43 -3.25
CA VAL A 104 4.96 -18.68 -2.63
C VAL A 104 5.42 -17.48 -1.79
N ILE A 105 5.27 -16.26 -2.31
CA ILE A 105 5.59 -15.03 -1.56
C ILE A 105 4.68 -14.88 -0.35
N TRP A 106 3.37 -15.09 -0.52
CA TRP A 106 2.43 -14.97 0.60
C TRP A 106 2.68 -16.02 1.67
N ALA A 107 3.01 -17.26 1.31
CA ALA A 107 3.38 -18.30 2.27
C ALA A 107 4.69 -17.96 2.99
N LEU A 108 5.65 -17.33 2.29
CA LEU A 108 6.89 -16.83 2.91
C LEU A 108 6.58 -15.72 3.92
N ASP A 109 5.75 -14.75 3.56
CA ASP A 109 5.39 -13.62 4.42
C ASP A 109 4.56 -14.07 5.64
N GLU A 110 3.65 -15.03 5.46
CA GLU A 110 2.87 -15.63 6.54
C GLU A 110 3.78 -16.35 7.54
N LYS A 111 4.79 -17.06 7.03
CA LYS A 111 5.76 -17.77 7.87
C LYS A 111 6.73 -16.82 8.58
N ASN A 112 7.28 -15.85 7.86
CA ASN A 112 8.22 -14.88 8.41
C ASN A 112 8.28 -13.59 7.56
N PRO A 113 7.63 -12.50 7.98
CA PRO A 113 7.54 -11.25 7.22
C PRO A 113 8.84 -10.42 7.22
N PHE A 114 9.88 -10.89 7.89
CA PHE A 114 11.23 -10.30 7.88
C PHE A 114 12.16 -10.94 6.85
N VAL A 115 11.73 -12.06 6.25
CA VAL A 115 12.48 -12.71 5.19
C VAL A 115 12.09 -12.07 3.87
N LYS A 116 13.10 -11.66 3.09
CA LYS A 116 12.92 -11.14 1.75
C LYS A 116 13.03 -12.26 0.71
N PRO A 117 12.26 -12.19 -0.39
CA PRO A 117 12.55 -12.99 -1.57
C PRO A 117 13.91 -12.60 -2.16
N GLU A 118 14.47 -13.47 -3.00
CA GLU A 118 15.77 -13.24 -3.61
C GLU A 118 15.75 -11.94 -4.44
N GLY A 119 16.59 -10.97 -4.05
CA GLY A 119 16.70 -9.68 -4.71
C GLY A 119 15.52 -8.72 -4.48
N GLY A 120 14.50 -9.10 -3.70
CA GLY A 120 13.33 -8.25 -3.41
C GLY A 120 13.29 -7.72 -1.98
N GLU A 121 12.14 -7.16 -1.61
CA GLU A 121 11.83 -6.58 -0.31
C GLU A 121 11.06 -7.56 0.59
N SER A 122 11.38 -7.58 1.89
CA SER A 122 10.50 -8.18 2.91
C SER A 122 9.34 -7.24 3.25
N VAL A 123 8.29 -7.76 3.89
CA VAL A 123 7.21 -6.92 4.45
C VAL A 123 7.78 -5.88 5.42
N SER A 124 8.77 -6.27 6.24
CA SER A 124 9.48 -5.37 7.16
C SER A 124 10.24 -4.24 6.46
N ASP A 125 10.82 -4.50 5.29
CA ASP A 125 11.50 -3.46 4.49
C ASP A 125 10.48 -2.42 4.01
N VAL A 126 9.35 -2.89 3.48
CA VAL A 126 8.24 -2.03 3.04
C VAL A 126 7.69 -1.19 4.21
N VAL A 127 7.50 -1.77 5.40
CA VAL A 127 7.10 -1.01 6.60
C VAL A 127 8.08 0.12 6.89
N SER A 128 9.38 -0.12 6.76
CA SER A 128 10.41 0.89 7.06
C SER A 128 10.29 2.11 6.14
N ARG A 129 10.09 1.91 4.83
CA ARG A 129 9.88 3.04 3.89
C ARG A 129 8.53 3.71 4.05
N LEU A 130 7.45 2.94 4.27
CA LEU A 130 6.13 3.51 4.55
C LEU A 130 6.11 4.36 5.82
N THR A 131 6.89 3.98 6.82
CA THR A 131 7.07 4.76 8.06
C THR A 131 7.71 6.12 7.76
N LYS A 132 8.75 6.16 6.93
CA LYS A 132 9.38 7.42 6.48
C LYS A 132 8.40 8.30 5.71
N ALA A 133 7.62 7.70 4.80
CA ALA A 133 6.57 8.40 4.07
C ALA A 133 5.54 9.03 5.02
N LEU A 134 5.02 8.26 5.97
CA LEU A 134 4.05 8.73 6.96
C LEU A 134 4.59 9.88 7.82
N ILE A 135 5.83 9.76 8.34
CA ILE A 135 6.45 10.83 9.13
C ILE A 135 6.58 12.11 8.31
N THR A 136 6.96 11.98 7.03
CA THR A 136 7.08 13.11 6.12
C THR A 136 5.72 13.79 5.89
N ILE A 137 4.68 12.99 5.63
CA ILE A 137 3.30 13.50 5.44
C ILE A 137 2.80 14.17 6.71
N GLU A 138 2.93 13.54 7.87
CA GLU A 138 2.48 14.11 9.16
C GLU A 138 3.24 15.38 9.56
N SER A 139 4.49 15.52 9.11
CA SER A 139 5.29 16.73 9.33
C SER A 139 4.91 17.86 8.38
N ALA A 140 4.48 17.53 7.16
CA ALA A 140 4.12 18.49 6.12
C ALA A 140 2.67 18.99 6.21
N PHE A 141 1.75 18.16 6.73
CA PHE A 141 0.31 18.44 6.77
C PHE A 141 -0.25 18.22 8.16
N GLN A 142 -1.22 19.05 8.56
CA GLN A 142 -1.88 18.94 9.87
C GLN A 142 -3.38 19.18 9.75
N GLY A 143 -4.18 18.26 10.29
CA GLY A 143 -5.64 18.36 10.25
C GLY A 143 -6.27 18.17 8.86
N CYS A 144 -5.51 17.66 7.90
CA CYS A 144 -5.93 17.44 6.53
C CYS A 144 -6.56 16.05 6.33
N THR A 145 -7.34 15.91 5.25
CA THR A 145 -7.69 14.60 4.69
C THR A 145 -6.64 14.26 3.63
N ILE A 146 -5.87 13.19 3.85
CA ILE A 146 -4.81 12.72 2.96
C ILE A 146 -5.30 11.50 2.18
N LEU A 147 -5.16 11.55 0.86
CA LEU A 147 -5.38 10.40 -0.02
C LEU A 147 -4.04 9.82 -0.45
N VAL A 148 -3.76 8.58 -0.05
CA VAL A 148 -2.57 7.83 -0.45
C VAL A 148 -2.93 6.95 -1.63
N VAL A 149 -2.38 7.25 -2.81
CA VAL A 149 -2.53 6.44 -4.02
C VAL A 149 -1.28 5.59 -4.22
N SER A 150 -1.42 4.28 -4.27
CA SER A 150 -0.29 3.34 -4.36
C SER A 150 -0.79 1.98 -4.89
N HIS A 151 -0.05 0.92 -4.61
CA HIS A 151 -0.26 -0.43 -5.09
C HIS A 151 -0.86 -1.35 -4.03
N GLY A 152 -1.19 -2.58 -4.44
CA GLY A 152 -1.90 -3.52 -3.59
C GLY A 152 -1.16 -3.85 -2.31
N ASP A 153 0.11 -4.28 -2.40
CA ASP A 153 0.85 -4.78 -1.25
C ASP A 153 1.29 -3.67 -0.27
N PRO A 154 1.88 -2.54 -0.72
CA PRO A 154 2.21 -1.41 0.15
C PRO A 154 0.99 -0.87 0.90
N LEU A 155 -0.18 -0.76 0.26
CA LEU A 155 -1.39 -0.27 0.94
C LEU A 155 -1.96 -1.27 1.95
N GLN A 156 -1.83 -2.57 1.69
CA GLN A 156 -2.17 -3.61 2.66
C GLN A 156 -1.28 -3.52 3.90
N ILE A 157 0.03 -3.41 3.69
CA ILE A 157 1.03 -3.28 4.76
C ILE A 157 0.80 -1.98 5.54
N LEU A 158 0.54 -0.86 4.86
CA LEU A 158 0.23 0.44 5.47
C LEU A 158 -0.99 0.36 6.39
N GLN A 159 -2.11 -0.19 5.91
CA GLN A 159 -3.31 -0.36 6.73
C GLN A 159 -3.03 -1.22 7.97
N THR A 160 -2.26 -2.30 7.80
CA THR A 160 -1.90 -3.22 8.89
C THR A 160 -1.18 -2.51 10.02
N ILE A 161 -0.12 -1.76 9.70
CA ILE A 161 0.68 -1.06 10.70
C ILE A 161 -0.11 0.09 11.35
N LEU A 162 -0.96 0.79 10.59
CA LEU A 162 -1.76 1.89 11.12
C LEU A 162 -2.85 1.39 12.08
N HIS A 163 -3.53 0.28 11.76
CA HIS A 163 -4.50 -0.33 12.67
C HIS A 163 -3.83 -0.87 13.94
N ALA A 164 -2.72 -1.59 13.80
CA ALA A 164 -1.99 -2.11 14.96
C ALA A 164 -1.43 -0.99 15.85
N ALA A 165 -0.85 0.06 15.25
CA ALA A 165 -0.30 1.19 16.00
C ALA A 165 -1.37 2.03 16.72
N LYS A 166 -2.59 2.10 16.16
CA LYS A 166 -3.75 2.73 16.79
C LYS A 166 -4.23 1.96 18.02
N GLU A 167 -4.15 0.64 18.00
CA GLU A 167 -4.54 -0.24 19.12
C GLU A 167 -3.41 -0.42 20.17
N HIS A 168 -2.21 0.09 19.89
CA HIS A 168 -1.07 -0.08 20.79
C HIS A 168 -1.15 0.88 22.00
N ASP A 169 -1.47 0.31 23.17
CA ASP A 169 -1.60 0.99 24.47
C ASP A 169 -0.25 1.33 25.16
N GLY A 170 0.85 1.34 24.41
CA GLY A 170 2.17 1.74 24.93
C GLY A 170 2.25 3.22 25.35
N PRO A 171 3.35 3.63 26.00
CA PRO A 171 3.61 5.03 26.35
C PRO A 171 3.37 5.94 25.15
N SER A 172 2.97 7.20 25.39
CA SER A 172 2.84 8.20 24.33
C SER A 172 4.19 8.51 23.69
N CYS A 173 4.63 7.66 22.77
CA CYS A 173 5.79 7.84 21.93
C CYS A 173 5.37 8.36 20.56
N ASP A 174 6.33 8.92 19.84
CA ASP A 174 6.17 9.41 18.47
C ASP A 174 5.73 8.29 17.51
N LEU A 175 5.24 8.69 16.33
CA LEU A 175 4.71 7.76 15.32
C LEU A 175 5.71 6.67 14.92
N ALA A 176 6.99 7.01 14.77
CA ALA A 176 8.02 6.06 14.36
C ALA A 176 8.20 4.97 15.42
N SER A 177 8.33 5.38 16.68
CA SER A 177 8.45 4.47 17.82
C SER A 177 7.22 3.56 17.98
N ARG A 178 6.01 4.07 17.73
CA ARG A 178 4.78 3.26 17.76
C ARG A 178 4.75 2.22 16.64
N ILE A 179 5.10 2.61 15.42
CA ILE A 179 5.14 1.68 14.28
C ILE A 179 6.21 0.61 14.52
N GLU A 180 7.38 0.99 15.03
CA GLU A 180 8.44 0.03 15.35
C GLU A 180 8.00 -0.97 16.42
N ALA A 181 7.24 -0.54 17.43
CA ALA A 181 6.72 -1.44 18.47
C ALA A 181 5.74 -2.50 17.92
N VAL A 182 4.98 -2.18 16.87
CA VAL A 182 4.03 -3.12 16.23
C VAL A 182 4.63 -3.86 15.04
N LYS A 183 5.89 -3.59 14.69
CA LYS A 183 6.63 -4.26 13.62
C LYS A 183 7.09 -5.64 14.07
N VAL A 184 6.13 -6.51 14.36
CA VAL A 184 6.32 -7.88 14.87
C VAL A 184 5.67 -8.91 13.93
N PRO A 185 6.12 -10.18 13.90
CA PRO A 185 5.61 -11.17 12.96
C PRO A 185 4.08 -11.34 13.01
N SER A 186 3.51 -11.39 14.22
CA SER A 186 2.07 -11.59 14.43
C SER A 186 1.19 -10.48 13.84
N VAL A 187 1.74 -9.28 13.64
CA VAL A 187 1.06 -8.16 12.99
C VAL A 187 1.33 -8.19 11.48
N LEU A 188 2.61 -8.23 11.09
CA LEU A 188 2.99 -8.07 9.68
C LEU A 188 2.51 -9.21 8.78
N SER A 189 2.44 -10.45 9.29
CA SER A 189 1.91 -11.60 8.53
C SER A 189 0.40 -11.48 8.24
N GLN A 190 -0.30 -10.51 8.85
CA GLN A 190 -1.74 -10.31 8.68
C GLN A 190 -2.09 -9.32 7.57
N HIS A 191 -1.11 -8.80 6.82
CA HIS A 191 -1.34 -7.71 5.87
C HIS A 191 -2.37 -8.01 4.78
N ARG A 192 -2.49 -9.28 4.41
CA ARG A 192 -3.49 -9.77 3.45
C ARG A 192 -4.94 -9.57 3.88
N LYS A 193 -5.22 -9.39 5.18
CA LYS A 193 -6.57 -9.06 5.69
C LYS A 193 -7.08 -7.71 5.17
N TYR A 194 -6.17 -6.82 4.78
CA TYR A 194 -6.47 -5.49 4.29
C TYR A 194 -6.46 -5.39 2.75
N ALA A 195 -6.60 -6.52 2.05
CA ALA A 195 -6.60 -6.57 0.59
C ALA A 195 -7.59 -5.56 -0.02
N LEU A 196 -7.17 -4.97 -1.15
CA LEU A 196 -7.92 -3.97 -1.91
C LEU A 196 -8.11 -4.46 -3.34
N LEU A 197 -9.29 -4.27 -3.91
CA LEU A 197 -9.52 -4.40 -5.35
C LEU A 197 -8.88 -3.23 -6.12
N THR A 198 -8.61 -3.42 -7.41
CA THR A 198 -8.11 -2.33 -8.26
C THR A 198 -9.09 -1.17 -8.28
N GLY A 199 -8.61 0.06 -8.07
CA GLY A 199 -9.46 1.24 -7.97
C GLY A 199 -10.26 1.36 -6.67
N GLU A 200 -10.06 0.48 -5.69
CA GLU A 200 -10.79 0.55 -4.42
C GLU A 200 -10.28 1.71 -3.56
N LEU A 201 -11.20 2.59 -3.18
CA LEU A 201 -11.01 3.69 -2.23
C LEU A 201 -11.50 3.25 -0.84
N ARG A 202 -10.68 3.43 0.20
CA ARG A 202 -11.02 3.02 1.57
C ARG A 202 -10.50 4.03 2.61
N ALA A 203 -11.32 4.33 3.62
CA ALA A 203 -10.89 5.04 4.81
C ALA A 203 -10.10 4.10 5.74
N VAL A 204 -8.99 4.57 6.33
CA VAL A 204 -8.14 3.71 7.18
C VAL A 204 -8.46 3.90 8.66
N ILE A 205 -8.17 5.06 9.24
CA ILE A 205 -8.28 5.32 10.69
C ILE A 205 -8.74 6.71 11.06
#